data_AF-A0A2M8PFC4-F1
#
_entry.id   AF-A0A2M8PFC4-F1
#
_cell.length_a   1.000
_cell.length_b   1.000
_cell.length_c   1.000
_cell.angle_alpha   90.00
_cell.angle_beta   90.00
_cell.angle_gamma   90.00
#
_symmetry.space_group_name_H-M   'P 1'
#
loop_
_entity.id
_entity.type
_entity.pdbx_description
1 polymer ?
#
loop_
_entity_poly.entity_id
_entity_poly.type
_entity_poly.pdbx_seq_one_letter_code
_entity_poly.pdbx_strand_id
1 'polypeptide(L)'
;MIKVVLFDLDGTLVRVNTDAFVRDYVQQLSEQLAEALEVPAAQCLQALRAAIRAVSANLDPTCSNRAVFERAFVQALAMPSEALHTAFARAQAAIFPSLVRHFAPEPAAVPLLERLMARDIAFAIVTNPIFSLETVYQRMIWGNLPLELPYALITNLEELHFAKPRPHLYEEVLARIGYEPDQAIMVGDDFQNDIAPANAIGMHAYWLNGAQTLADFAAEVENGLLERLARQPLESDRRAQIVPRLLGNTAALFGMVEATPQRAWHMRPDPNEWTPLEVIHHLRQSEREVQRPRLQRIAAEDNPFLPPPPEPFRPNSVQLSETPQQIAADFWRERAQTIAFLEGLPPQAWARPARHAIFGPTTLLEMAHFTARHDHLHLNQLCQTVGKCQAE
;
A
#
# COMPACT_ATOMS: atom_id res chain seq x y z
N MET A 1 10.57 17.46 -4.82
CA MET A 1 9.29 18.11 -5.16
C MET A 1 8.20 17.13 -4.79
N ILE A 2 7.12 17.57 -4.14
CA ILE A 2 5.96 16.70 -3.91
C ILE A 2 5.32 16.42 -5.26
N LYS A 3 5.16 15.14 -5.59
CA LYS A 3 4.59 14.65 -6.85
C LYS A 3 3.22 14.02 -6.67
N VAL A 4 2.85 13.66 -5.43
CA VAL A 4 1.57 12.98 -5.16
C VAL A 4 0.93 13.45 -3.85
N VAL A 5 -0.40 13.57 -3.85
CA VAL A 5 -1.22 13.79 -2.66
C VAL A 5 -2.08 12.56 -2.39
N LEU A 6 -1.91 11.94 -1.23
CA LEU A 6 -2.74 10.85 -0.76
C LEU A 6 -3.86 11.44 0.12
N PHE A 7 -5.10 11.08 -0.16
CA PHE A 7 -6.26 11.56 0.60
C PHE A 7 -6.95 10.41 1.33
N ASP A 8 -7.33 10.58 2.58
CA ASP A 8 -8.44 9.81 3.13
C ASP A 8 -9.76 10.14 2.40
N LEU A 9 -10.76 9.27 2.50
CA LEU A 9 -12.07 9.47 1.91
C LEU A 9 -13.07 10.08 2.91
N ASP A 10 -13.29 9.41 4.03
CA ASP A 10 -14.44 9.59 4.92
C ASP A 10 -14.11 10.58 6.04
N GLY A 11 -14.61 11.81 5.92
CA GLY A 11 -14.24 12.92 6.80
C GLY A 11 -13.24 13.87 6.14
N THR A 12 -12.71 13.47 4.98
CA THR A 12 -11.71 14.23 4.22
C THR A 12 -12.23 14.67 2.85
N LEU A 13 -12.39 13.77 1.87
CA LEU A 13 -12.94 14.12 0.54
C LEU A 13 -14.47 14.03 0.47
N VAL A 14 -15.08 13.39 1.46
CA VAL A 14 -16.53 13.29 1.62
C VAL A 14 -16.88 13.59 3.07
N ARG A 15 -17.91 14.40 3.31
CA ARG A 15 -18.40 14.63 4.67
C ARG A 15 -19.26 13.45 5.09
N VAL A 16 -18.95 12.88 6.24
CA VAL A 16 -19.68 11.73 6.78
C VAL A 16 -19.69 11.75 8.30
N ASN A 17 -20.76 11.21 8.90
CA ASN A 17 -20.73 10.80 10.30
C ASN A 17 -20.24 9.35 10.37
N THR A 18 -18.92 9.17 10.44
CA THR A 18 -18.26 7.86 10.33
C THR A 18 -18.76 6.85 11.36
N ASP A 19 -18.90 7.26 12.63
CA ASP A 19 -19.42 6.39 13.69
C ASP A 19 -20.85 5.93 13.43
N ALA A 20 -21.69 6.83 12.92
CA ALA A 20 -23.06 6.48 12.58
C ALA A 20 -23.14 5.57 11.35
N PHE A 21 -22.36 5.87 10.32
CA PHE A 21 -22.28 5.07 9.12
C PHE A 21 -21.80 3.65 9.42
N VAL A 22 -20.67 3.50 10.13
CA VAL A 22 -20.09 2.18 10.42
C VAL A 22 -21.04 1.32 11.27
N ARG A 23 -21.67 1.92 12.28
CA ARG A 23 -22.65 1.21 13.12
C ARG A 23 -23.84 0.73 12.29
N ASP A 24 -24.45 1.61 11.51
CA ASP A 24 -25.62 1.30 10.70
C ASP A 24 -25.29 0.33 9.56
N TYR A 25 -24.10 0.44 8.95
CA TYR A 25 -23.58 -0.49 7.93
C TYR A 25 -23.41 -1.89 8.50
N VAL A 26 -22.68 -2.04 9.61
CA VAL A 26 -22.40 -3.34 10.23
C VAL A 26 -23.69 -4.00 10.71
N GLN A 27 -24.60 -3.24 11.31
CA GLN A 27 -25.89 -3.76 11.75
C GLN A 27 -26.72 -4.25 10.56
N GLN A 28 -27.01 -3.39 9.59
CA GLN A 28 -27.89 -3.73 8.48
C GLN A 28 -27.29 -4.83 7.59
N LEU A 29 -25.98 -4.80 7.34
CA LEU A 29 -25.30 -5.85 6.58
C LEU A 29 -25.43 -7.20 7.29
N SER A 30 -25.25 -7.24 8.62
CA SER A 30 -25.38 -8.47 9.38
C SER A 30 -26.80 -9.04 9.38
N GLU A 31 -27.82 -8.18 9.42
CA GLU A 31 -29.24 -8.57 9.35
C GLU A 31 -29.60 -9.11 7.96
N GLN A 32 -29.19 -8.42 6.89
CA GLN A 32 -29.42 -8.85 5.50
C GLN A 32 -28.68 -10.15 5.16
N LEU A 33 -27.44 -10.32 5.65
CA LEU A 33 -26.69 -11.57 5.50
C LEU A 33 -27.37 -12.72 6.25
N ALA A 34 -27.87 -12.47 7.45
CA ALA A 34 -28.52 -13.48 8.26
C ALA A 34 -29.80 -14.01 7.62
N GLU A 35 -30.60 -13.12 7.02
CA GLU A 35 -31.76 -13.50 6.22
C GLU A 35 -31.34 -14.31 4.98
N ALA A 36 -30.37 -13.82 4.21
CA ALA A 36 -29.93 -14.47 2.97
C ALA A 36 -29.27 -15.85 3.19
N LEU A 37 -28.64 -16.06 4.35
CA LEU A 37 -27.92 -17.29 4.70
C LEU A 37 -28.71 -18.20 5.64
N GLU A 38 -29.90 -17.79 6.06
CA GLU A 38 -30.74 -18.52 7.03
C GLU A 38 -30.02 -18.85 8.36
N VAL A 39 -29.25 -17.88 8.88
CA VAL A 39 -28.52 -17.99 10.16
C VAL A 39 -28.88 -16.86 11.13
N PRO A 40 -28.62 -16.98 12.43
CA PRO A 40 -28.89 -15.89 13.38
C PRO A 40 -28.07 -14.62 13.09
N ALA A 41 -28.71 -13.44 13.14
CA ALA A 41 -28.03 -12.14 12.94
C ALA A 41 -26.83 -11.92 13.87
N ALA A 42 -26.92 -12.38 15.12
CA ALA A 42 -25.80 -12.33 16.07
C ALA A 42 -24.56 -13.10 15.56
N GLN A 43 -24.77 -14.23 14.87
CA GLN A 43 -23.70 -15.03 14.30
C GLN A 43 -23.05 -14.30 13.10
N CYS A 44 -23.84 -13.73 12.19
CA CYS A 44 -23.33 -12.91 11.09
C CYS A 44 -22.56 -11.68 11.59
N LEU A 45 -23.08 -10.99 12.61
CA LEU A 45 -22.41 -9.84 13.23
C LEU A 45 -21.07 -10.24 13.84
N GLN A 46 -21.02 -11.38 14.56
CA GLN A 46 -19.79 -11.89 15.13
C GLN A 46 -18.78 -12.29 14.06
N ALA A 47 -19.23 -12.94 12.98
CA ALA A 47 -18.40 -13.31 11.84
C ALA A 47 -17.82 -12.09 11.12
N LEU A 48 -18.64 -11.06 10.86
CA LEU A 48 -18.18 -9.82 10.22
C LEU A 48 -17.13 -9.10 11.08
N ARG A 49 -17.38 -8.98 12.39
CA ARG A 49 -16.41 -8.40 13.33
C ARG A 49 -15.12 -9.21 13.42
N ALA A 50 -15.20 -10.54 13.38
CA ALA A 50 -14.04 -11.41 13.39
C ALA A 50 -13.20 -11.24 12.11
N ALA A 51 -13.84 -11.17 10.94
CA ALA A 51 -13.18 -10.96 9.67
C ALA A 51 -12.50 -9.58 9.58
N ILE A 52 -13.18 -8.50 10.01
CA ILE A 52 -12.58 -7.15 10.07
C ILE A 52 -11.36 -7.15 11.00
N ARG A 53 -11.45 -7.75 12.19
CA ARG A 53 -10.30 -7.85 13.11
C ARG A 53 -9.14 -8.63 12.51
N ALA A 54 -9.42 -9.71 11.76
CA ALA A 54 -8.39 -10.48 11.09
C ALA A 54 -7.66 -9.65 10.04
N VAL A 55 -8.40 -8.87 9.24
CA VAL A 55 -7.83 -7.92 8.26
C VAL A 55 -6.97 -6.86 8.94
N SER A 56 -7.46 -6.20 9.99
CA SER A 56 -6.70 -5.17 10.72
C SER A 56 -5.44 -5.72 11.40
N ALA A 57 -5.41 -7.01 11.70
CA ALA A 57 -4.25 -7.70 12.29
C ALA A 57 -3.29 -8.28 11.24
N ASN A 58 -3.65 -8.29 9.96
CA ASN A 58 -2.85 -8.90 8.91
C ASN A 58 -1.53 -8.13 8.70
N LEU A 59 -0.42 -8.86 8.76
CA LEU A 59 0.91 -8.39 8.38
C LEU A 59 1.59 -9.36 7.39
N ASP A 60 0.85 -10.33 6.86
CA ASP A 60 1.34 -11.24 5.82
C ASP A 60 1.20 -10.57 4.44
N PRO A 61 2.32 -10.18 3.79
CA PRO A 61 2.29 -9.50 2.50
C PRO A 61 1.85 -10.41 1.34
N THR A 62 1.67 -11.71 1.59
CA THR A 62 1.25 -12.69 0.57
C THR A 62 -0.25 -12.93 0.54
N CYS A 63 -0.97 -12.40 1.53
CA CYS A 63 -2.41 -12.57 1.67
C CYS A 63 -3.13 -11.22 1.54
N SER A 64 -3.90 -11.04 0.47
CA SER A 64 -4.77 -9.86 0.34
C SER A 64 -5.80 -9.79 1.47
N ASN A 65 -6.26 -8.59 1.78
CA ASN A 65 -7.27 -8.34 2.80
C ASN A 65 -8.57 -9.11 2.50
N ARG A 66 -8.96 -9.24 1.22
CA ARG A 66 -10.08 -10.08 0.79
C ARG A 66 -9.86 -11.54 1.16
N ALA A 67 -8.72 -12.13 0.84
CA ALA A 67 -8.44 -13.53 1.19
C ALA A 67 -8.46 -13.77 2.71
N VAL A 68 -7.96 -12.81 3.49
CA VAL A 68 -7.99 -12.85 4.96
C VAL A 68 -9.44 -12.76 5.47
N PHE A 69 -10.21 -11.82 4.93
CA PHE A 69 -11.61 -11.61 5.27
C PHE A 69 -12.43 -12.86 4.96
N GLU A 70 -12.37 -13.37 3.73
CA GLU A 70 -13.10 -14.54 3.27
C GLU A 70 -12.79 -15.76 4.12
N ARG A 71 -11.50 -16.05 4.37
CA ARG A 71 -11.08 -17.18 5.21
C ARG A 71 -11.65 -17.08 6.63
N ALA A 72 -11.56 -15.91 7.26
CA ALA A 72 -12.09 -15.70 8.61
C ALA A 72 -13.62 -15.80 8.64
N PHE A 73 -14.29 -15.29 7.61
CA PHE A 73 -15.75 -15.29 7.51
C PHE A 73 -16.31 -16.70 7.24
N VAL A 74 -15.71 -17.44 6.30
CA VAL A 74 -15.97 -18.86 6.02
C VAL A 74 -15.81 -19.70 7.28
N GLN A 75 -14.72 -19.51 8.01
CA GLN A 75 -14.46 -20.24 9.25
C GLN A 75 -15.50 -19.92 10.34
N ALA A 76 -15.91 -18.65 10.47
CA ALA A 76 -16.86 -18.23 11.49
C ALA A 76 -18.30 -18.73 11.23
N LEU A 77 -18.69 -18.87 9.96
CA LEU A 77 -20.02 -19.36 9.57
C LEU A 77 -20.06 -20.85 9.23
N ALA A 78 -18.91 -21.51 9.06
CA ALA A 78 -18.79 -22.88 8.60
C ALA A 78 -19.52 -23.14 7.27
N MET A 79 -19.45 -22.17 6.35
CA MET A 79 -20.13 -22.18 5.04
C MET A 79 -19.13 -22.05 3.88
N PRO A 80 -19.42 -22.63 2.69
CA PRO A 80 -18.55 -22.51 1.53
C PRO A 80 -18.50 -21.07 0.99
N SER A 81 -17.34 -20.66 0.49
CA SER A 81 -17.07 -19.29 0.01
C SER A 81 -18.07 -18.80 -1.05
N GLU A 82 -18.44 -19.64 -2.02
CA GLU A 82 -19.34 -19.27 -3.12
C GLU A 82 -20.73 -18.79 -2.64
N ALA A 83 -21.29 -19.48 -1.64
CA ALA A 83 -22.58 -19.10 -1.05
C ALA A 83 -22.47 -17.73 -0.34
N LEU A 84 -21.36 -17.49 0.35
CA LEU A 84 -21.11 -16.25 1.09
C LEU A 84 -20.92 -15.07 0.13
N HIS A 85 -20.20 -15.24 -0.98
CA HIS A 85 -19.98 -14.17 -1.96
C HIS A 85 -21.31 -13.66 -2.55
N THR A 86 -22.17 -14.58 -2.97
CA THR A 86 -23.48 -14.23 -3.54
C THR A 86 -24.37 -13.52 -2.52
N ALA A 87 -24.39 -14.03 -1.28
CA ALA A 87 -25.15 -13.41 -0.20
C ALA A 87 -24.65 -12.00 0.15
N PHE A 88 -23.33 -11.82 0.21
CA PHE A 88 -22.69 -10.54 0.55
C PHE A 88 -22.99 -9.46 -0.48
N ALA A 89 -22.86 -9.77 -1.77
CA ALA A 89 -23.15 -8.83 -2.85
C ALA A 89 -24.63 -8.36 -2.80
N ARG A 90 -25.56 -9.29 -2.59
CA ARG A 90 -27.00 -8.97 -2.46
C ARG A 90 -27.30 -8.14 -1.22
N ALA A 91 -26.74 -8.53 -0.07
CA ALA A 91 -26.93 -7.83 1.20
C ALA A 91 -26.39 -6.40 1.15
N GLN A 92 -25.19 -6.19 0.56
CA GLN A 92 -24.63 -4.86 0.36
C GLN A 92 -25.53 -3.97 -0.51
N ALA A 93 -25.95 -4.48 -1.67
CA ALA A 93 -26.82 -3.72 -2.57
C ALA A 93 -28.15 -3.31 -1.91
N ALA A 94 -28.70 -4.17 -1.03
CA ALA A 94 -29.94 -3.90 -0.31
C ALA A 94 -29.83 -2.76 0.72
N ILE A 95 -28.67 -2.60 1.38
CA ILE A 95 -28.50 -1.60 2.45
C ILE A 95 -28.07 -0.23 1.94
N PHE A 96 -27.39 -0.17 0.78
CA PHE A 96 -26.84 1.07 0.23
C PHE A 96 -27.82 2.26 0.17
N PRO A 97 -29.08 2.11 -0.31
CA PRO A 97 -30.02 3.23 -0.37
C PRO A 97 -30.33 3.86 0.99
N SER A 98 -30.22 3.10 2.08
CA SER A 98 -30.51 3.61 3.42
C SER A 98 -29.34 4.43 3.98
N LEU A 99 -28.11 4.11 3.55
CA LEU A 99 -26.87 4.63 4.12
C LEU A 99 -26.44 5.99 3.55
N VAL A 100 -26.95 6.37 2.37
CA VAL A 100 -26.65 7.68 1.74
C VAL A 100 -26.90 8.87 2.67
N ARG A 101 -27.86 8.78 3.60
CA ARG A 101 -28.20 9.81 4.59
C ARG A 101 -27.02 10.23 5.49
N HIS A 102 -26.00 9.40 5.60
CA HIS A 102 -24.81 9.68 6.41
C HIS A 102 -23.79 10.56 5.70
N PHE A 103 -23.95 10.76 4.39
CA PHE A 103 -22.96 11.39 3.53
C PHE A 103 -23.44 12.73 2.98
N ALA A 104 -22.50 13.63 2.76
CA ALA A 104 -22.69 14.86 2.04
C ALA A 104 -21.42 15.22 1.26
N PRO A 105 -21.53 15.96 0.14
CA PRO A 105 -20.36 16.41 -0.61
C PRO A 105 -19.46 17.32 0.21
N GLU A 106 -18.14 17.20 0.06
CA GLU A 106 -17.16 18.19 0.52
C GLU A 106 -16.90 19.22 -0.59
N PRO A 107 -17.35 20.49 -0.45
CA PRO A 107 -17.26 21.47 -1.53
C PRO A 107 -15.84 21.74 -2.05
N ALA A 108 -14.80 21.57 -1.21
CA ALA A 108 -13.42 21.82 -1.61
C ALA A 108 -12.79 20.64 -2.39
N ALA A 109 -13.39 19.44 -2.36
CA ALA A 109 -12.76 18.22 -2.85
C ALA A 109 -12.55 18.21 -4.37
N VAL A 110 -13.62 18.29 -5.17
CA VAL A 110 -13.52 18.23 -6.63
C VAL A 110 -12.66 19.37 -7.20
N PRO A 111 -12.84 20.65 -6.80
CA PRO A 111 -11.98 21.73 -7.27
C PRO A 111 -10.50 21.52 -6.92
N LEU A 112 -10.20 20.92 -5.77
CA LEU A 112 -8.82 20.60 -5.39
C LEU A 112 -8.23 19.51 -6.28
N LEU A 113 -8.95 18.41 -6.52
CA LEU A 113 -8.48 17.33 -7.38
C LEU A 113 -8.23 17.81 -8.82
N GLU A 114 -9.13 18.63 -9.37
CA GLU A 114 -8.95 19.25 -10.69
C GLU A 114 -7.72 20.16 -10.75
N ARG A 115 -7.45 20.93 -9.68
CA ARG A 115 -6.24 21.77 -9.59
C ARG A 115 -4.96 20.95 -9.50
N LEU A 116 -4.96 19.84 -8.76
CA LEU A 116 -3.80 18.94 -8.69
C LEU A 116 -3.52 18.33 -10.05
N MET A 117 -4.57 17.86 -10.75
CA MET A 117 -4.47 17.36 -12.11
C MET A 117 -3.90 18.41 -13.08
N ALA A 118 -4.38 19.66 -13.01
CA ALA A 118 -3.88 20.75 -13.86
C ALA A 118 -2.41 21.15 -13.59
N ARG A 119 -1.82 20.68 -12.49
CA ARG A 119 -0.43 20.89 -12.10
C ARG A 119 0.44 19.63 -12.28
N ASP A 120 -0.09 18.60 -12.92
CA ASP A 120 0.56 17.29 -13.07
C ASP A 120 0.97 16.66 -11.72
N ILE A 121 0.15 16.88 -10.69
CA ILE A 121 0.32 16.29 -9.36
C ILE A 121 -0.66 15.13 -9.24
N ALA A 122 -0.13 13.93 -9.08
CA ALA A 122 -0.95 12.73 -8.90
C ALA A 122 -1.74 12.79 -7.59
N PHE A 123 -2.86 12.09 -7.54
CA PHE A 123 -3.58 11.88 -6.29
C PHE A 123 -4.16 10.48 -6.19
N ALA A 124 -4.28 9.99 -4.97
CA ALA A 124 -4.84 8.68 -4.67
C ALA A 124 -5.78 8.77 -3.46
N ILE A 125 -6.75 7.87 -3.41
CA ILE A 125 -7.61 7.69 -2.23
C ILE A 125 -7.05 6.54 -1.41
N VAL A 126 -6.59 6.86 -0.21
CA VAL A 126 -6.13 5.92 0.80
C VAL A 126 -7.18 5.89 1.90
N THR A 127 -8.32 5.25 1.65
CA THR A 127 -9.33 4.88 2.67
C THR A 127 -8.89 3.59 3.37
N ASN A 128 -9.48 3.27 4.54
CA ASN A 128 -9.22 1.98 5.19
C ASN A 128 -9.68 0.80 4.29
N PRO A 129 -8.78 -0.11 3.83
CA PRO A 129 -9.10 -1.20 2.89
C PRO A 129 -9.76 -2.40 3.59
N ILE A 130 -10.78 -2.13 4.40
CA ILE A 130 -11.70 -3.11 4.99
C ILE A 130 -13.03 -3.18 4.24
N PHE A 131 -13.24 -2.25 3.31
CA PHE A 131 -14.42 -2.14 2.46
C PHE A 131 -14.10 -2.61 1.04
N SER A 132 -15.06 -3.29 0.41
CA SER A 132 -14.97 -3.66 -1.00
C SER A 132 -14.84 -2.42 -1.89
N LEU A 133 -14.21 -2.56 -3.06
CA LEU A 133 -14.10 -1.48 -4.03
C LEU A 133 -15.47 -0.89 -4.39
N GLU A 134 -16.49 -1.74 -4.52
CA GLU A 134 -17.88 -1.31 -4.72
C GLU A 134 -18.35 -0.40 -3.58
N THR A 135 -18.11 -0.78 -2.33
CA THR A 135 -18.48 0.06 -1.17
C THR A 135 -17.68 1.37 -1.14
N VAL A 136 -16.43 1.38 -1.61
CA VAL A 136 -15.64 2.62 -1.76
C VAL A 136 -16.27 3.53 -2.82
N TYR A 137 -16.61 2.99 -4.00
CA TYR A 137 -17.26 3.76 -5.07
C TYR A 137 -18.62 4.30 -4.67
N GLN A 138 -19.43 3.55 -3.92
CA GLN A 138 -20.71 4.06 -3.44
C GLN A 138 -20.54 5.26 -2.50
N ARG A 139 -19.55 5.23 -1.60
CA ARG A 139 -19.24 6.39 -0.74
C ARG A 139 -18.77 7.60 -1.55
N MET A 140 -17.97 7.38 -2.60
CA MET A 140 -17.58 8.44 -3.54
C MET A 140 -18.81 9.03 -4.26
N ILE A 141 -19.72 8.20 -4.76
CA ILE A 141 -20.96 8.62 -5.42
C ILE A 141 -21.81 9.46 -4.47
N TRP A 142 -22.02 9.02 -3.23
CA TRP A 142 -22.80 9.76 -2.23
C TRP A 142 -22.14 11.09 -1.83
N GLY A 143 -20.82 11.18 -1.96
CA GLY A 143 -20.04 12.39 -1.78
C GLY A 143 -19.91 13.29 -3.01
N ASN A 144 -20.54 12.93 -4.14
CA ASN A 144 -20.38 13.60 -5.44
C ASN A 144 -18.91 13.68 -5.93
N LEU A 145 -18.08 12.68 -5.61
CA LEU A 145 -16.76 12.55 -6.19
C LEU A 145 -16.84 11.83 -7.56
N PRO A 146 -16.33 12.43 -8.65
CA PRO A 146 -16.35 11.77 -9.95
C PRO A 146 -15.44 10.54 -9.95
N LEU A 147 -15.92 9.43 -10.51
CA LEU A 147 -15.18 8.16 -10.58
C LEU A 147 -14.20 8.12 -11.76
N GLU A 148 -14.40 8.99 -12.74
CA GLU A 148 -13.63 9.10 -13.98
C GLU A 148 -12.35 9.92 -13.84
N LEU A 149 -12.14 10.58 -12.69
CA LEU A 149 -10.88 11.27 -12.42
C LEU A 149 -9.71 10.27 -12.36
N PRO A 150 -8.49 10.68 -12.74
CA PRO A 150 -7.34 9.79 -12.85
C PRO A 150 -6.69 9.51 -11.48
N TYR A 151 -7.44 8.88 -10.56
CA TYR A 151 -6.89 8.43 -9.28
C TYR A 151 -5.76 7.43 -9.53
N ALA A 152 -4.56 7.72 -9.04
CA ALA A 152 -3.41 6.83 -9.18
C ALA A 152 -3.65 5.49 -8.49
N LEU A 153 -4.40 5.49 -7.38
CA LEU A 153 -4.90 4.30 -6.70
C LEU A 153 -6.12 4.64 -5.83
N ILE A 154 -7.02 3.68 -5.66
CA ILE A 154 -8.09 3.72 -4.66
C ILE A 154 -7.98 2.45 -3.82
N THR A 155 -7.63 2.60 -2.54
CA THR A 155 -7.46 1.46 -1.64
C THR A 155 -8.79 0.76 -1.37
N ASN A 156 -8.74 -0.57 -1.35
CA ASN A 156 -9.91 -1.44 -1.24
C ASN A 156 -9.52 -2.80 -0.64
N LEU A 157 -10.51 -3.56 -0.20
CA LEU A 157 -10.33 -4.88 0.41
C LEU A 157 -9.71 -5.90 -0.55
N GLU A 158 -10.03 -5.81 -1.83
CA GLU A 158 -9.71 -6.81 -2.85
C GLU A 158 -8.23 -6.88 -3.20
N GLU A 159 -7.57 -5.72 -3.30
CA GLU A 159 -6.22 -5.62 -3.90
C GLU A 159 -5.10 -5.31 -2.91
N LEU A 160 -5.42 -4.87 -1.69
CA LEU A 160 -4.44 -4.41 -0.70
C LEU A 160 -4.24 -5.46 0.39
N HIS A 161 -3.07 -5.45 1.04
CA HIS A 161 -2.68 -6.47 2.02
C HIS A 161 -2.66 -5.95 3.46
N PHE A 162 -2.52 -4.63 3.61
CA PHE A 162 -2.48 -3.98 4.91
C PHE A 162 -3.64 -3.01 5.07
N ALA A 163 -3.97 -2.66 6.31
CA ALA A 163 -5.05 -1.73 6.65
C ALA A 163 -4.55 -0.63 7.58
N LYS A 164 -5.28 0.50 7.65
CA LYS A 164 -5.00 1.54 8.64
C LYS A 164 -5.14 0.96 10.06
N PRO A 165 -4.31 1.35 11.04
CA PRO A 165 -3.26 2.39 11.00
C PRO A 165 -1.85 1.84 10.68
N ARG A 166 -1.71 0.74 9.93
CA ARG A 166 -0.38 0.14 9.68
C ARG A 166 0.44 1.01 8.70
N PRO A 167 1.69 1.39 9.03
CA PRO A 167 2.57 2.13 8.11
C PRO A 167 2.83 1.38 6.79
N HIS A 168 2.81 0.04 6.85
CA HIS A 168 2.91 -0.88 5.72
C HIS A 168 1.95 -0.57 4.58
N LEU A 169 0.72 -0.10 4.88
CA LEU A 169 -0.25 0.29 3.85
C LEU A 169 0.27 1.44 3.00
N TYR A 170 0.89 2.44 3.63
CA TYR A 170 1.39 3.62 2.93
C TYR A 170 2.59 3.27 2.04
N GLU A 171 3.47 2.39 2.52
CA GLU A 171 4.58 1.84 1.70
C GLU A 171 4.05 1.00 0.53
N GLU A 172 3.03 0.15 0.75
CA GLU A 172 2.38 -0.62 -0.32
C GLU A 172 1.75 0.31 -1.38
N VAL A 173 1.00 1.34 -0.94
CA VAL A 173 0.40 2.33 -1.83
C VAL A 173 1.48 3.02 -2.67
N LEU A 174 2.51 3.57 -2.02
CA LEU A 174 3.60 4.28 -2.68
C LEU A 174 4.36 3.41 -3.67
N ALA A 175 4.65 2.15 -3.32
CA ALA A 175 5.29 1.19 -4.22
C ALA A 175 4.40 0.79 -5.41
N ARG A 176 3.06 0.81 -5.26
CA ARG A 176 2.13 0.53 -6.37
C ARG A 176 2.03 1.69 -7.37
N ILE A 177 2.12 2.93 -6.90
CA ILE A 177 1.98 4.14 -7.74
C ILE A 177 3.32 4.76 -8.16
N GLY A 178 4.42 4.27 -7.59
CA GLY A 178 5.79 4.60 -7.96
C GLY A 178 6.33 5.94 -7.47
N TYR A 179 5.94 6.33 -6.25
CA TYR A 179 6.48 7.51 -5.59
C TYR A 179 7.22 7.16 -4.30
N GLU A 180 8.25 7.93 -3.98
CA GLU A 180 8.95 7.84 -2.69
C GLU A 180 8.20 8.58 -1.57
N PRO A 181 8.37 8.21 -0.29
CA PRO A 181 7.73 8.90 0.83
C PRO A 181 7.96 10.42 0.86
N ASP A 182 9.16 10.87 0.48
CA ASP A 182 9.54 12.29 0.41
C ASP A 182 8.94 13.06 -0.78
N GLN A 183 8.27 12.35 -1.69
CA GLN A 183 7.51 12.90 -2.80
C GLN A 183 6.01 12.97 -2.50
N ALA A 184 5.57 12.54 -1.32
CA ALA A 184 4.17 12.37 -0.99
C ALA A 184 3.74 13.17 0.24
N ILE A 185 2.47 13.55 0.27
CA ILE A 185 1.79 14.09 1.45
C ILE A 185 0.48 13.33 1.69
N MET A 186 0.24 12.91 2.93
CA MET A 186 -1.04 12.34 3.37
C MET A 186 -1.95 13.44 3.94
N VAL A 187 -3.17 13.55 3.44
CA VAL A 187 -4.21 14.47 3.91
C VAL A 187 -5.34 13.63 4.48
N GLY A 188 -5.67 13.82 5.75
CA GLY A 188 -6.68 13.02 6.44
C GLY A 188 -7.17 13.67 7.72
N ASP A 189 -8.33 13.24 8.23
CA ASP A 189 -8.95 13.75 9.44
C ASP A 189 -8.60 12.92 10.70
N ASP A 190 -8.14 11.68 10.54
CA ASP A 190 -7.81 10.81 11.66
C ASP A 190 -6.30 10.79 11.94
N PHE A 191 -5.89 11.34 13.09
CA PHE A 191 -4.48 11.38 13.46
C PHE A 191 -3.83 9.99 13.57
N GLN A 192 -4.55 8.99 14.10
CA GLN A 192 -4.01 7.66 14.34
C GLN A 192 -4.00 6.82 13.05
N ASN A 193 -5.01 6.98 12.20
CA ASN A 193 -5.17 6.20 10.98
C ASN A 193 -4.42 6.80 9.79
N ASP A 194 -4.27 8.13 9.73
CA ASP A 194 -3.73 8.86 8.57
C ASP A 194 -2.35 9.45 8.85
N ILE A 195 -2.26 10.26 9.90
CA ILE A 195 -1.14 11.20 10.09
C ILE A 195 0.06 10.50 10.73
N ALA A 196 -0.14 9.83 11.86
CA ALA A 196 0.91 9.10 12.57
C ALA A 196 1.59 8.03 11.70
N PRO A 197 0.86 7.15 10.97
CA PRO A 197 1.50 6.13 10.13
C PRO A 197 2.18 6.69 8.87
N ALA A 198 1.65 7.75 8.27
CA ALA A 198 2.33 8.43 7.15
C ALA A 198 3.67 9.06 7.61
N ASN A 199 3.65 9.79 8.73
CA ASN A 199 4.89 10.36 9.30
C ASN A 199 5.89 9.26 9.69
N ALA A 200 5.43 8.12 10.20
CA ALA A 200 6.29 7.01 10.60
C ALA A 200 7.17 6.51 9.45
N ILE A 201 6.68 6.53 8.20
CA ILE A 201 7.45 6.11 7.01
C ILE A 201 8.17 7.28 6.32
N GLY A 202 8.12 8.48 6.90
CA GLY A 202 8.76 9.66 6.34
C GLY A 202 7.96 10.27 5.19
N MET A 203 6.64 10.28 5.27
CA MET A 203 5.83 11.15 4.43
C MET A 203 5.59 12.49 5.12
N HIS A 204 5.28 13.53 4.34
CA HIS A 204 4.60 14.69 4.90
C HIS A 204 3.14 14.34 5.22
N ALA A 205 2.55 15.05 6.17
CA ALA A 205 1.13 14.88 6.48
C ALA A 205 0.46 16.21 6.79
N TYR A 206 -0.81 16.34 6.42
CA TYR A 206 -1.68 17.48 6.71
C TYR A 206 -2.94 17.00 7.43
N TRP A 207 -3.09 17.38 8.70
CA TRP A 207 -4.16 16.88 9.56
C TRP A 207 -5.38 17.82 9.54
N LEU A 208 -6.52 17.27 9.12
CA LEU A 208 -7.81 17.96 9.17
C LEU A 208 -8.46 17.79 10.54
N ASN A 209 -8.20 18.73 11.45
CA ASN A 209 -8.62 18.64 12.86
C ASN A 209 -9.76 19.61 13.23
N GLY A 210 -10.45 20.16 12.23
CA GLY A 210 -11.50 21.16 12.39
C GLY A 210 -11.00 22.60 12.53
N ALA A 211 -9.77 22.82 13.01
CA ALA A 211 -9.09 24.12 12.90
C ALA A 211 -8.42 24.30 11.53
N GLN A 212 -7.95 23.20 10.95
CA GLN A 212 -7.50 23.11 9.56
C GLN A 212 -8.51 22.28 8.78
N THR A 213 -8.99 22.83 7.67
CA THR A 213 -9.98 22.20 6.77
C THR A 213 -9.36 21.84 5.42
N LEU A 214 -10.10 21.07 4.61
CA LEU A 214 -9.67 20.79 3.23
C LEU A 214 -9.59 22.07 2.37
N ALA A 215 -10.44 23.06 2.66
CA ALA A 215 -10.40 24.36 2.00
C ALA A 215 -9.12 25.13 2.35
N ASP A 216 -8.66 25.05 3.61
CA ASP A 216 -7.38 25.65 4.02
C ASP A 216 -6.20 24.96 3.34
N PHE A 217 -6.21 23.62 3.29
CA PHE A 217 -5.20 22.86 2.55
C PHE A 217 -5.16 23.28 1.07
N ALA A 218 -6.32 23.38 0.43
CA ALA A 218 -6.42 23.84 -0.95
C ALA A 218 -5.82 25.25 -1.15
N ALA A 219 -6.13 26.19 -0.26
CA ALA A 219 -5.55 27.53 -0.30
C ALA A 219 -4.03 27.52 -0.06
N GLU A 220 -3.53 26.65 0.83
CA GLU A 220 -2.09 26.51 1.06
C GLU A 220 -1.35 25.91 -0.15
N VAL A 221 -1.97 24.95 -0.85
CA VAL A 221 -1.46 24.38 -2.10
C VAL A 221 -1.35 25.46 -3.18
N GLU A 222 -2.32 26.36 -3.30
CA GLU A 222 -2.26 27.52 -4.20
C GLU A 222 -1.12 28.48 -3.81
N ASN A 223 -0.88 28.65 -2.52
CA ASN A 223 0.20 29.47 -1.99
C ASN A 223 1.56 28.75 -1.95
N GLY A 224 1.74 27.63 -2.65
CA GLY A 224 3.03 26.96 -2.84
C GLY A 224 3.46 26.04 -1.69
N LEU A 225 2.51 25.45 -0.96
CA LEU A 225 2.81 24.49 0.13
C LEU A 225 3.65 23.31 -0.35
N LEU A 226 3.27 22.70 -1.47
CA LEU A 226 3.91 21.49 -1.99
C LEU A 226 5.39 21.73 -2.34
N GLU A 227 5.71 22.92 -2.85
CA GLU A 227 7.07 23.36 -3.14
C GLU A 227 7.88 23.63 -1.87
N ARG A 228 7.24 24.12 -0.80
CA ARG A 228 7.89 24.33 0.50
C ARG A 228 8.20 23.00 1.19
N LEU A 229 7.24 22.09 1.25
CA LEU A 229 7.40 20.78 1.89
C LEU A 229 8.53 19.98 1.25
N ALA A 230 8.64 20.02 -0.08
CA ALA A 230 9.70 19.37 -0.83
C ALA A 230 11.14 19.79 -0.46
N ARG A 231 11.32 20.87 0.30
CA ARG A 231 12.61 21.39 0.76
C ARG A 231 12.87 21.08 2.24
N GLN A 232 11.91 20.51 2.95
CA GLN A 232 12.02 20.20 4.37
C GLN A 232 12.59 18.78 4.53
N PRO A 233 13.62 18.60 5.37
CA PRO A 233 14.08 17.27 5.72
C PRO A 233 13.02 16.55 6.54
N LEU A 234 12.81 15.27 6.24
CA LEU A 234 11.91 14.42 7.02
C LEU A 234 12.59 13.98 8.31
N GLU A 235 11.95 14.25 9.44
CA GLU A 235 12.39 13.77 10.75
C GLU A 235 11.70 12.45 11.06
N SER A 236 12.45 11.34 11.01
CA SER A 236 11.93 10.03 11.40
C SER A 236 13.05 9.15 11.98
N ASP A 237 12.67 8.20 12.84
CA ASP A 237 13.54 7.07 13.15
C ASP A 237 13.64 6.19 11.90
N ARG A 238 14.62 6.50 11.06
CA ARG A 238 14.95 5.83 9.81
C ARG A 238 14.98 4.30 9.93
N ARG A 239 15.37 3.77 11.10
CA ARG A 239 15.36 2.31 11.35
C ARG A 239 13.94 1.75 11.42
N ALA A 240 13.01 2.44 12.07
CA ALA A 240 11.62 1.98 12.21
C ALA A 240 10.88 1.90 10.85
N GLN A 241 11.43 2.51 9.80
CA GLN A 241 10.88 2.51 8.44
C GLN A 241 11.24 1.27 7.63
N ILE A 242 12.36 0.61 7.97
CA ILE A 242 12.93 -0.44 7.13
C ILE A 242 11.96 -1.61 6.95
N VAL A 243 11.47 -2.19 8.06
CA VAL A 243 10.57 -3.35 7.99
C VAL A 243 9.23 -3.01 7.32
N PRO A 244 8.55 -1.90 7.67
CA PRO A 244 7.37 -1.46 6.95
C PRO A 244 7.58 -1.33 5.44
N ARG A 245 8.70 -0.74 5.01
CA ARG A 245 9.02 -0.58 3.59
C ARG A 245 9.26 -1.91 2.88
N LEU A 246 10.05 -2.80 3.48
CA LEU A 246 10.31 -4.12 2.92
C LEU A 246 9.02 -4.95 2.76
N LEU A 247 8.12 -4.89 3.74
CA LEU A 247 6.81 -5.55 3.70
C LEU A 247 5.84 -4.88 2.73
N GLY A 248 5.78 -3.54 2.70
CA GLY A 248 4.96 -2.77 1.75
C GLY A 248 5.34 -3.05 0.30
N ASN A 249 6.64 -3.05 -0.02
CA ASN A 249 7.16 -3.45 -1.32
C ASN A 249 6.78 -4.90 -1.67
N THR A 250 6.86 -5.81 -0.70
CA THR A 250 6.50 -7.21 -0.92
C THR A 250 5.00 -7.35 -1.21
N ALA A 251 4.14 -6.68 -0.44
CA ALA A 251 2.71 -6.67 -0.70
C ALA A 251 2.35 -6.07 -2.07
N ALA A 252 3.01 -4.97 -2.44
CA ALA A 252 2.85 -4.38 -3.77
C ALA A 252 3.21 -5.38 -4.88
N LEU A 253 4.30 -6.15 -4.71
CA LEU A 253 4.65 -7.23 -5.64
C LEU A 253 3.54 -8.28 -5.75
N PHE A 254 3.01 -8.79 -4.63
CA PHE A 254 1.92 -9.78 -4.66
C PHE A 254 0.65 -9.22 -5.32
N GLY A 255 0.27 -7.99 -4.99
CA GLY A 255 -0.84 -7.30 -5.65
C GLY A 255 -0.62 -7.14 -7.17
N MET A 256 0.60 -6.83 -7.61
CA MET A 256 0.94 -6.78 -9.03
C MET A 256 0.92 -8.17 -9.70
N VAL A 257 1.37 -9.22 -9.01
CA VAL A 257 1.30 -10.62 -9.47
C VAL A 257 -0.14 -11.07 -9.69
N GLU A 258 -1.04 -10.72 -8.78
CA GLU A 258 -2.47 -11.03 -8.91
C GLU A 258 -3.15 -10.20 -10.02
N ALA A 259 -2.84 -8.90 -10.12
CA ALA A 259 -3.54 -7.98 -11.01
C ALA A 259 -3.00 -7.94 -12.44
N THR A 260 -1.86 -8.56 -12.73
CA THR A 260 -1.21 -8.51 -14.06
C THR A 260 -1.60 -9.71 -14.92
N PRO A 261 -2.23 -9.49 -16.10
CA PRO A 261 -2.60 -10.58 -16.99
C PRO A 261 -1.40 -11.45 -17.40
N GLN A 262 -1.59 -12.78 -17.50
CA GLN A 262 -0.52 -13.74 -17.77
C GLN A 262 0.35 -13.37 -18.97
N ARG A 263 -0.26 -12.88 -20.07
CA ARG A 263 0.47 -12.46 -21.28
C ARG A 263 1.50 -11.36 -21.03
N ALA A 264 1.20 -10.43 -20.11
CA ALA A 264 2.04 -9.26 -19.86
C ALA A 264 3.38 -9.63 -19.22
N TRP A 265 3.44 -10.76 -18.49
CA TRP A 265 4.66 -11.22 -17.84
C TRP A 265 5.80 -11.56 -18.80
N HIS A 266 5.48 -11.81 -20.07
CA HIS A 266 6.44 -12.13 -21.12
C HIS A 266 6.61 -11.01 -22.15
N MET A 267 5.87 -9.91 -22.01
CA MET A 267 6.02 -8.75 -22.90
C MET A 267 7.25 -7.95 -22.52
N ARG A 268 7.87 -7.33 -23.53
CA ARG A 268 8.96 -6.37 -23.35
C ARG A 268 8.47 -4.99 -23.77
N PRO A 269 8.75 -3.94 -22.99
CA PRO A 269 8.51 -2.57 -23.39
C PRO A 269 9.46 -2.16 -24.52
N ASP A 270 10.74 -2.50 -24.39
CA ASP A 270 11.78 -2.37 -25.42
C ASP A 270 12.59 -3.69 -25.55
N PRO A 271 13.15 -4.05 -26.73
CA PRO A 271 13.99 -5.23 -26.89
C PRO A 271 15.19 -5.33 -25.92
N ASN A 272 15.67 -4.19 -25.41
CA ASN A 272 16.79 -4.09 -24.48
C ASN A 272 16.35 -3.90 -23.02
N GLU A 273 15.07 -4.07 -22.72
CA GLU A 273 14.53 -3.99 -21.37
C GLU A 273 14.03 -5.34 -20.88
N TRP A 274 14.06 -5.52 -19.56
CA TRP A 274 13.58 -6.75 -18.92
C TRP A 274 12.07 -6.92 -19.10
N THR A 275 11.62 -8.17 -19.21
CA THR A 275 10.20 -8.49 -19.02
C THR A 275 9.82 -8.34 -17.54
N PRO A 276 8.53 -8.21 -17.19
CA PRO A 276 8.08 -8.28 -15.80
C PRO A 276 8.59 -9.52 -15.06
N LEU A 277 8.65 -10.67 -15.75
CA LEU A 277 9.14 -11.92 -15.16
C LEU A 277 10.64 -11.86 -14.85
N GLU A 278 11.45 -11.25 -15.73
CA GLU A 278 12.86 -11.02 -15.49
C GLU A 278 13.09 -10.01 -14.35
N VAL A 279 12.26 -8.96 -14.23
CA VAL A 279 12.36 -7.99 -13.12
C VAL A 279 12.18 -8.67 -11.76
N ILE A 280 11.14 -9.50 -11.60
CA ILE A 280 10.90 -10.17 -10.31
C ILE A 280 11.91 -11.30 -10.05
N HIS A 281 12.44 -11.92 -11.11
CA HIS A 281 13.56 -12.85 -11.01
C HIS A 281 14.82 -12.17 -10.48
N HIS A 282 15.13 -10.98 -10.99
CA HIS A 282 16.24 -10.15 -10.53
C HIS A 282 16.09 -9.76 -9.06
N LEU A 283 14.89 -9.36 -8.62
CA LEU A 283 14.62 -9.09 -7.19
C LEU A 283 14.97 -10.28 -6.30
N ARG A 284 14.49 -11.48 -6.67
CA ARG A 284 14.82 -12.73 -5.97
C ARG A 284 16.32 -13.01 -5.93
N GLN A 285 17.01 -12.86 -7.05
CA GLN A 285 18.45 -13.11 -7.13
C GLN A 285 19.24 -12.11 -6.28
N SER A 286 18.92 -10.82 -6.44
CA SER A 286 19.59 -9.73 -5.73
C SER A 286 19.45 -9.87 -4.22
N GLU A 287 18.26 -10.23 -3.72
CA GLU A 287 18.01 -10.50 -2.30
C GLU A 287 18.98 -11.54 -1.74
N ARG A 288 19.14 -12.66 -2.45
CA ARG A 288 19.98 -13.81 -2.07
C ARG A 288 21.47 -13.53 -2.15
N GLU A 289 21.90 -12.94 -3.26
CA GLU A 289 23.32 -12.89 -3.64
C GLU A 289 23.99 -11.57 -3.26
N VAL A 290 23.22 -10.50 -3.07
CA VAL A 290 23.74 -9.16 -2.86
C VAL A 290 23.23 -8.55 -1.56
N GLN A 291 21.91 -8.39 -1.43
CA GLN A 291 21.34 -7.54 -0.37
C GLN A 291 21.54 -8.16 1.02
N ARG A 292 21.03 -9.37 1.25
CA ARG A 292 21.15 -10.02 2.57
C ARG A 292 22.60 -10.33 2.96
N PRO A 293 23.47 -10.88 2.08
CA PRO A 293 24.87 -11.12 2.43
C PRO A 293 25.61 -9.85 2.86
N ARG A 294 25.35 -8.70 2.22
CA ARG A 294 25.94 -7.42 2.64
C ARG A 294 25.49 -7.01 4.02
N LEU A 295 24.18 -7.07 4.31
CA LEU A 295 23.65 -6.75 5.63
C LEU A 295 24.26 -7.64 6.73
N GLN A 296 24.34 -8.94 6.48
CA GLN A 296 24.97 -9.90 7.39
C GLN A 296 26.47 -9.62 7.59
N ARG A 297 27.17 -9.26 6.51
CA ARG A 297 28.59 -8.94 6.56
C ARG A 297 28.88 -7.71 7.42
N ILE A 298 28.10 -6.63 7.25
CA ILE A 298 28.23 -5.42 8.08
C ILE A 298 27.97 -5.75 9.56
N ALA A 299 27.00 -6.61 9.84
CA ALA A 299 26.69 -7.03 11.21
C ALA A 299 27.80 -7.88 11.85
N ALA A 300 28.51 -8.71 11.07
CA ALA A 300 29.50 -9.66 11.58
C ALA A 300 30.94 -9.13 11.59
N GLU A 301 31.34 -8.35 10.59
CA GLU A 301 32.73 -7.91 10.39
C GLU A 301 32.94 -6.47 10.88
N ASP A 302 34.17 -6.14 11.30
CA ASP A 302 34.56 -4.77 11.67
C ASP A 302 34.85 -3.94 10.42
N ASN A 303 34.03 -2.91 10.18
CA ASN A 303 34.15 -1.96 9.06
C ASN A 303 34.48 -2.59 7.69
N PRO A 304 33.72 -3.60 7.23
CA PRO A 304 34.07 -4.36 6.05
C PRO A 304 34.03 -3.52 4.76
N PHE A 305 34.85 -3.91 3.79
CA PHE A 305 34.73 -3.39 2.43
C PHE A 305 33.68 -4.17 1.65
N LEU A 306 32.71 -3.47 1.08
CA LEU A 306 31.64 -4.03 0.25
C LEU A 306 32.01 -3.80 -1.23
N PRO A 307 32.35 -4.86 -1.99
CA PRO A 307 32.70 -4.74 -3.40
C PRO A 307 31.49 -4.32 -4.24
N PRO A 308 31.67 -3.81 -5.47
CA PRO A 308 30.58 -3.57 -6.40
C PRO A 308 29.69 -4.81 -6.54
N PRO A 309 28.36 -4.66 -6.70
CA PRO A 309 27.51 -5.81 -6.97
C PRO A 309 27.90 -6.40 -8.33
N PRO A 310 27.69 -7.71 -8.55
CA PRO A 310 27.85 -8.29 -9.88
C PRO A 310 26.94 -7.58 -10.88
N GLU A 311 27.36 -7.51 -12.14
CA GLU A 311 26.50 -6.98 -13.20
C GLU A 311 25.22 -7.83 -13.28
N PRO A 312 24.02 -7.20 -13.34
CA PRO A 312 22.78 -7.93 -13.57
C PRO A 312 22.84 -8.70 -14.90
N PHE A 313 22.08 -9.79 -14.98
CA PHE A 313 21.96 -10.53 -16.24
C PHE A 313 21.35 -9.64 -17.33
N ARG A 314 21.76 -9.85 -18.58
CA ARG A 314 21.24 -9.08 -19.72
C ARG A 314 19.79 -9.48 -20.02
N PRO A 315 18.95 -8.57 -20.52
CA PRO A 315 17.66 -8.93 -21.10
C PRO A 315 17.79 -10.10 -22.07
N ASN A 316 16.88 -11.07 -22.00
CA ASN A 316 16.85 -12.26 -22.87
C ASN A 316 18.06 -13.21 -22.71
N SER A 317 18.85 -13.08 -21.63
CA SER A 317 19.98 -13.98 -21.37
C SER A 317 19.66 -15.13 -20.43
N VAL A 318 18.48 -15.13 -19.80
CA VAL A 318 18.01 -16.16 -18.87
C VAL A 318 16.78 -16.86 -19.44
N GLN A 319 16.71 -18.18 -19.28
CA GLN A 319 15.51 -18.96 -19.58
C GLN A 319 14.77 -19.26 -18.28
N LEU A 320 13.56 -18.70 -18.14
CA LEU A 320 12.73 -18.86 -16.96
C LEU A 320 11.55 -19.79 -17.27
N SER A 321 11.48 -20.94 -16.60
CA SER A 321 10.36 -21.88 -16.67
C SER A 321 9.34 -21.69 -15.53
N GLU A 322 9.71 -20.90 -14.51
CA GLU A 322 8.90 -20.63 -13.33
C GLU A 322 7.79 -19.61 -13.64
N THR A 323 6.64 -19.75 -12.99
CA THR A 323 5.56 -18.76 -13.06
C THR A 323 5.88 -17.53 -12.21
N PRO A 324 5.21 -16.38 -12.46
CA PRO A 324 5.35 -15.20 -11.61
C PRO A 324 5.07 -15.48 -10.13
N GLN A 325 4.06 -16.31 -9.85
CA GLN A 325 3.68 -16.70 -8.49
C GLN A 325 4.78 -17.51 -7.81
N GLN A 326 5.44 -18.42 -8.54
CA GLN A 326 6.55 -19.21 -7.99
C GLN A 326 7.75 -18.32 -7.65
N ILE A 327 8.11 -17.40 -8.54
CA ILE A 327 9.24 -16.48 -8.31
C ILE A 327 8.93 -15.53 -7.14
N ALA A 328 7.71 -14.98 -7.07
CA ALA A 328 7.29 -14.09 -5.98
C ALA A 328 7.25 -14.82 -4.62
N ALA A 329 6.72 -16.06 -4.58
CA ALA A 329 6.74 -16.88 -3.37
C ALA A 329 8.19 -17.16 -2.92
N ASP A 330 9.09 -17.44 -3.85
CA ASP A 330 10.51 -17.63 -3.56
C ASP A 330 11.18 -16.35 -3.07
N PHE A 331 10.92 -15.20 -3.69
CA PHE A 331 11.38 -13.90 -3.20
C PHE A 331 10.91 -13.66 -1.77
N TRP A 332 9.64 -13.93 -1.45
CA TRP A 332 9.13 -13.81 -0.10
C TRP A 332 9.88 -14.71 0.90
N ARG A 333 10.16 -15.98 0.55
CA ARG A 333 10.94 -16.88 1.43
C ARG A 333 12.32 -16.31 1.75
N GLU A 334 12.93 -15.60 0.81
CA GLU A 334 14.22 -14.94 1.01
C GLU A 334 14.09 -13.66 1.82
N ARG A 335 13.10 -12.83 1.49
CA ARG A 335 12.82 -11.58 2.19
C ARG A 335 12.44 -11.81 3.65
N ALA A 336 11.67 -12.85 3.95
CA ALA A 336 11.31 -13.22 5.32
C ALA A 336 12.55 -13.56 6.16
N GLN A 337 13.58 -14.20 5.58
CA GLN A 337 14.85 -14.43 6.27
C GLN A 337 15.60 -13.12 6.55
N THR A 338 15.58 -12.19 5.59
CA THR A 338 16.20 -10.86 5.76
C THR A 338 15.49 -10.05 6.83
N ILE A 339 14.16 -10.03 6.84
CA ILE A 339 13.36 -9.34 7.86
C ILE A 339 13.63 -9.93 9.24
N ALA A 340 13.55 -11.26 9.38
CA ALA A 340 13.84 -11.94 10.65
C ALA A 340 15.26 -11.65 11.16
N PHE A 341 16.25 -11.58 10.25
CA PHE A 341 17.60 -11.17 10.59
C PHE A 341 17.65 -9.72 11.11
N LEU A 342 17.02 -8.77 10.42
CA LEU A 342 17.01 -7.35 10.80
C LEU A 342 16.28 -7.10 12.12
N GLU A 343 15.15 -7.78 12.36
CA GLU A 343 14.39 -7.69 13.62
C GLU A 343 15.16 -8.28 14.80
N GLY A 344 16.04 -9.26 14.56
CA GLY A 344 16.93 -9.84 15.57
C GLY A 344 18.15 -8.98 15.93
N LEU A 345 18.41 -7.88 15.20
CA LEU A 345 19.58 -7.03 15.46
C LEU A 345 19.37 -6.15 16.70
N PRO A 346 20.38 -6.03 17.59
CA PRO A 346 20.30 -5.08 18.69
C PRO A 346 20.40 -3.64 18.15
N PRO A 347 19.84 -2.62 18.85
CA PRO A 347 19.81 -1.23 18.35
C PRO A 347 21.15 -0.67 17.89
N GLN A 348 22.25 -0.99 18.58
CA GLN A 348 23.60 -0.54 18.23
C GLN A 348 24.15 -1.14 16.93
N ALA A 349 23.64 -2.29 16.47
CA ALA A 349 24.12 -2.92 15.24
C ALA A 349 23.80 -2.08 14.00
N TRP A 350 22.73 -1.28 14.04
CA TRP A 350 22.30 -0.41 12.94
C TRP A 350 23.33 0.66 12.58
N ALA A 351 24.15 1.09 13.55
CA ALA A 351 25.21 2.08 13.36
C ALA A 351 26.56 1.46 12.95
N ARG A 352 26.65 0.14 12.80
CA ARG A 352 27.91 -0.52 12.42
C ARG A 352 28.39 -0.02 11.05
N PRO A 353 29.66 0.41 10.93
CA PRO A 353 30.17 1.01 9.71
C PRO A 353 30.54 -0.04 8.67
N ALA A 354 30.60 0.40 7.42
CA ALA A 354 31.21 -0.31 6.31
C ALA A 354 31.76 0.67 5.26
N ARG A 355 32.51 0.16 4.29
CA ARG A 355 33.03 0.95 3.16
C ARG A 355 32.49 0.38 1.85
N HIS A 356 31.56 1.08 1.22
CA HIS A 356 30.99 0.67 -0.06
C HIS A 356 31.87 1.17 -1.23
N ALA A 357 32.13 0.30 -2.21
CA ALA A 357 32.99 0.62 -3.34
C ALA A 357 32.54 1.84 -4.17
N ILE A 358 31.24 2.15 -4.17
CA ILE A 358 30.66 3.25 -4.97
C ILE A 358 30.37 4.50 -4.13
N PHE A 359 29.88 4.33 -2.89
CA PHE A 359 29.36 5.44 -2.07
C PHE A 359 30.34 5.87 -0.97
N GLY A 360 31.43 5.12 -0.75
CA GLY A 360 32.37 5.39 0.33
C GLY A 360 31.85 4.88 1.69
N PRO A 361 32.13 5.59 2.80
CA PRO A 361 31.65 5.20 4.13
C PRO A 361 30.13 5.04 4.17
N THR A 362 29.65 3.99 4.83
CA THR A 362 28.23 3.73 5.04
C THR A 362 27.98 2.97 6.35
N THR A 363 26.72 2.67 6.67
CA THR A 363 26.29 1.91 7.84
C THR A 363 25.34 0.76 7.48
N LEU A 364 25.07 -0.13 8.43
CA LEU A 364 24.04 -1.17 8.29
C LEU A 364 22.67 -0.56 7.96
N LEU A 365 22.29 0.52 8.66
CA LEU A 365 21.02 1.22 8.44
C LEU A 365 20.91 1.75 7.01
N GLU A 366 21.95 2.44 6.51
CA GLU A 366 21.96 2.94 5.13
C GLU A 366 21.92 1.81 4.10
N MET A 367 22.63 0.71 4.35
CA MET A 367 22.55 -0.47 3.48
C MET A 367 21.14 -1.08 3.47
N ALA A 368 20.46 -1.12 4.61
CA ALA A 368 19.08 -1.60 4.69
C ALA A 368 18.10 -0.68 3.93
N HIS A 369 18.32 0.64 3.96
CA HIS A 369 17.59 1.58 3.11
C HIS A 369 17.86 1.34 1.62
N PHE A 370 19.12 1.09 1.23
CA PHE A 370 19.43 0.78 -0.17
C PHE A 370 18.75 -0.50 -0.63
N THR A 371 18.67 -1.53 0.21
CA THR A 371 17.89 -2.75 -0.06
C THR A 371 16.42 -2.42 -0.31
N ALA A 372 15.79 -1.67 0.60
CA ALA A 372 14.37 -1.33 0.47
C ALA A 372 14.05 -0.40 -0.71
N ARG A 373 15.00 0.47 -1.09
CA ARG A 373 14.89 1.35 -2.26
C ARG A 373 15.12 0.60 -3.57
N HIS A 374 15.99 -0.41 -3.57
CA HIS A 374 16.25 -1.28 -4.71
C HIS A 374 14.99 -2.02 -5.16
N ASP A 375 14.20 -2.53 -4.20
CA ASP A 375 12.88 -3.10 -4.51
C ASP A 375 11.97 -2.10 -5.21
N HIS A 376 11.83 -0.91 -4.60
CA HIS A 376 10.92 0.13 -5.07
C HIS A 376 11.26 0.54 -6.50
N LEU A 377 12.56 0.70 -6.83
CA LEU A 377 13.02 0.97 -8.19
C LEU A 377 12.52 -0.09 -9.19
N HIS A 378 12.62 -1.37 -8.85
CA HIS A 378 12.20 -2.44 -9.75
C HIS A 378 10.68 -2.67 -9.76
N LEU A 379 9.97 -2.34 -8.68
CA LEU A 379 8.50 -2.28 -8.68
C LEU A 379 8.01 -1.16 -9.61
N ASN A 380 8.70 -0.02 -9.65
CA ASN A 380 8.39 1.06 -10.60
C ASN A 380 8.66 0.61 -12.03
N GLN A 381 9.80 -0.04 -12.28
CA GLN A 381 10.09 -0.64 -13.59
C GLN A 381 9.02 -1.65 -14.01
N LEU A 382 8.59 -2.51 -13.09
CA LEU A 382 7.51 -3.48 -13.30
C LEU A 382 6.20 -2.76 -13.67
N CYS A 383 5.82 -1.76 -12.87
CA CYS A 383 4.60 -0.96 -13.07
C CYS A 383 4.58 -0.23 -14.42
N GLN A 384 5.70 0.36 -14.83
CA GLN A 384 5.89 0.99 -16.13
C GLN A 384 5.77 -0.04 -17.26
N THR A 385 6.38 -1.22 -17.11
CA THR A 385 6.34 -2.28 -18.11
C THR A 385 4.93 -2.82 -18.34
N VAL A 386 4.11 -2.91 -17.30
CA VAL A 386 2.71 -3.37 -17.41
C VAL A 386 1.73 -2.25 -17.78
N GLY A 387 2.21 -1.01 -17.95
CA GLY A 387 1.42 0.14 -18.37
C GLY A 387 0.43 0.66 -17.31
N LYS A 388 0.76 0.53 -16.02
CA LYS A 388 -0.13 0.92 -14.91
C LYS A 388 0.35 2.12 -14.08
N CYS A 389 1.56 2.64 -14.32
CA CYS A 389 2.06 3.86 -13.68
C CYS A 389 2.00 5.05 -14.65
N GLN A 390 1.89 6.27 -14.11
CA GLN A 390 2.07 7.47 -14.93
C GLN A 390 3.50 7.46 -15.51
N ALA A 391 3.61 7.58 -16.83
CA ALA A 391 4.90 7.73 -17.49
C ALA A 391 5.52 9.08 -17.07
N GLU A 392 6.79 9.06 -16.67
CA GLU A 392 7.57 10.27 -16.36
C GLU A 392 7.69 11.22 -17.55
#